data_AF-A0AAP1F0D6-F1
#
_entry.id   AF-A0AAP1F0D6-F1
#
_cell.length_a   1.000
_cell.length_b   1.000
_cell.length_c   1.000
_cell.angle_alpha   90.00
_cell.angle_beta   90.00
_cell.angle_gamma   90.00
#
_symmetry.space_group_name_H-M   'P 1'
#
loop_
_entity.id
_entity.type
_entity.pdbx_description
1 polymer ?
#
loop_
_entity_poly.entity_id
_entity_poly.type
_entity_poly.pdbx_seq_one_letter_code
_entity_poly.pdbx_strand_id
1 'polypeptide(L)' 'MTPGIDAQLKQLADALPDMRRQHPDDFWDVFHARAEKITDAAESQEHAAQIVQRIDEILAANELRPADPGA' A
#
# COMPACT_ATOMS: atom_id res chain seq x y z
N MET A 1 12.14 10.29 3.02
CA MET A 1 10.85 10.25 2.33
C MET A 1 10.59 11.55 1.59
N THR A 2 10.30 11.49 0.30
CA THR A 2 9.94 12.67 -0.51
C THR A 2 8.46 13.00 -0.34
N PRO A 3 8.06 14.28 -0.36
CA PRO A 3 6.67 14.69 -0.12
C PRO A 3 5.68 14.14 -1.16
N GLY A 4 6.14 13.79 -2.36
CA GLY A 4 5.31 13.15 -3.38
C GLY A 4 4.90 11.73 -3.00
N ILE A 5 5.83 10.94 -2.47
CA ILE A 5 5.57 9.57 -2.03
C ILE A 5 4.64 9.56 -0.81
N ASP A 6 4.84 10.44 0.16
CA ASP A 6 3.93 10.58 1.31
C ASP A 6 2.50 10.92 0.87
N ALA A 7 2.34 11.81 -0.12
CA ALA A 7 1.02 12.11 -0.68
C ALA A 7 0.40 10.88 -1.36
N GLN A 8 1.17 10.13 -2.15
CA GLN A 8 0.70 8.90 -2.79
C GLN A 8 0.30 7.82 -1.78
N LEU A 9 1.07 7.65 -0.70
CA LEU A 9 0.74 6.73 0.39
C LEU A 9 -0.52 7.14 1.13
N LYS A 10 -0.72 8.44 1.37
CA LYS A 10 -1.96 8.96 1.95
C LYS A 10 -3.15 8.71 1.03
N GLN A 11 -3.01 8.90 -0.27
CA GLN A 11 -4.05 8.60 -1.25
C GLN A 11 -4.36 7.09 -1.33
N LEU A 12 -3.34 6.24 -1.19
CA LEU A 12 -3.54 4.78 -1.10
C LEU A 12 -4.41 4.45 0.11
N ALA A 13 -4.06 4.99 1.29
CA ALA A 13 -4.81 4.77 2.53
C ALA A 13 -6.26 5.23 2.44
N ASP A 14 -6.52 6.42 1.89
CA ASP A 14 -7.86 6.99 1.76
C ASP A 14 -8.73 6.20 0.75
N ALA A 15 -8.10 5.64 -0.28
CA ALA A 15 -8.78 4.87 -1.31
C ALA A 15 -9.05 3.40 -0.92
N LEU A 16 -8.41 2.86 0.13
CA LEU A 16 -8.58 1.49 0.60
C LEU A 16 -10.05 1.07 0.84
N PRO A 17 -10.87 1.80 1.63
CA PRO A 17 -12.26 1.42 1.87
C PRO A 17 -13.10 1.41 0.58
N ASP A 18 -12.79 2.32 -0.34
CA ASP A 18 -13.48 2.42 -1.61
C ASP A 18 -13.06 1.32 -2.60
N MET A 19 -11.76 1.00 -2.69
CA MET A 19 -11.26 -0.17 -3.42
C MET A 19 -11.91 -1.45 -2.95
N ARG A 20 -12.01 -1.65 -1.62
CA ARG A 20 -12.62 -2.85 -1.06
C ARG A 20 -14.11 -2.96 -1.39
N ARG A 21 -14.79 -1.82 -1.59
CA ARG A 21 -16.19 -1.79 -2.03
C ARG A 21 -16.33 -2.05 -3.53
N GLN A 22 -15.46 -1.47 -4.35
CA GLN A 22 -15.51 -1.58 -5.82
C GLN A 22 -14.97 -2.92 -6.34
N HIS A 23 -13.92 -3.44 -5.69
CA HIS A 23 -13.18 -4.64 -6.09
C HIS A 23 -13.02 -5.58 -4.89
N PRO A 24 -14.09 -6.20 -4.37
CA PRO A 24 -13.98 -7.09 -3.22
C PRO A 24 -13.12 -8.34 -3.52
N ASP A 25 -13.28 -8.94 -4.70
CA ASP A 25 -12.55 -10.14 -5.14
C ASP A 25 -11.12 -9.81 -5.62
N ASP A 26 -10.95 -8.69 -6.34
CA ASP A 26 -9.65 -8.24 -6.90
C ASP A 26 -8.91 -7.23 -6.00
N PHE A 27 -9.37 -7.04 -4.75
CA PHE A 27 -8.85 -6.00 -3.85
C PHE A 27 -7.32 -6.05 -3.74
N TRP A 28 -6.78 -7.26 -3.48
CA TRP A 28 -5.35 -7.44 -3.28
C TRP A 28 -4.54 -7.21 -4.55
N ASP A 29 -5.08 -7.54 -5.73
CA ASP A 29 -4.42 -7.30 -7.02
C ASP A 29 -4.33 -5.80 -7.31
N VAL A 30 -5.44 -5.08 -7.16
CA VAL A 30 -5.50 -3.62 -7.36
C VAL A 30 -4.64 -2.88 -6.34
N PHE A 31 -4.65 -3.35 -5.09
CA PHE A 31 -3.81 -2.79 -4.03
C PHE A 31 -2.33 -3.02 -4.31
N HIS A 32 -1.92 -4.24 -4.63
CA HIS A 32 -0.52 -4.56 -4.96
C HIS A 32 -0.04 -3.76 -6.17
N ALA A 33 -0.85 -3.64 -7.23
CA ALA A 33 -0.49 -2.85 -8.41
C ALA A 33 -0.25 -1.37 -8.08
N ARG A 34 -0.98 -0.79 -7.11
CA ARG A 34 -0.74 0.59 -6.67
C ARG A 34 0.45 0.71 -5.71
N ALA A 35 0.59 -0.24 -4.78
CA ALA A 35 1.73 -0.32 -3.86
C ALA A 35 3.07 -0.47 -4.62
N GLU A 36 3.08 -1.31 -5.66
CA GLU A 36 4.23 -1.52 -6.53
C GLU A 36 4.62 -0.22 -7.25
N LYS A 37 3.65 0.49 -7.85
CA LYS A 37 3.94 1.79 -8.51
C LYS A 37 4.52 2.84 -7.57
N ILE A 38 4.12 2.86 -6.31
CA ILE A 38 4.68 3.80 -5.32
C ILE A 38 6.09 3.37 -4.92
N THR A 39 6.32 2.06 -4.77
CA THR A 39 7.64 1.51 -4.44
C THR A 39 8.63 1.64 -5.60
N ASP A 40 8.19 1.52 -6.85
CA ASP A 40 9.01 1.71 -8.06
C ASP A 40 9.50 3.16 -8.21
N ALA A 41 8.73 4.12 -7.71
CA ALA A 41 9.14 5.52 -7.63
C ALA A 41 10.21 5.79 -6.54
N ALA A 42 10.66 4.76 -5.81
CA ALA A 42 11.74 4.87 -4.86
C ALA A 42 13.09 5.08 -5.57
N GLU A 43 13.78 6.15 -5.18
CA GLU A 43 15.11 6.47 -5.74
C GLU A 43 16.24 5.56 -5.21
N SER A 44 16.00 4.82 -4.12
CA SER A 44 16.97 3.96 -3.46
C SER A 44 16.29 2.77 -2.78
N GLN A 45 17.04 1.70 -2.54
CA GLN A 45 16.55 0.51 -1.82
C GLN A 45 16.10 0.84 -0.38
N GLU A 46 16.82 1.70 0.33
CA GLU A 46 16.40 2.17 1.66
C GLU A 46 15.07 2.93 1.60
N HIS A 47 14.86 3.69 0.52
CA HIS A 47 13.65 4.45 0.31
C HIS A 47 12.47 3.53 -0.02
N ALA A 48 12.71 2.49 -0.83
CA ALA A 48 11.73 1.44 -1.10
C ALA A 48 11.34 0.69 0.19
N ALA A 49 12.30 0.36 1.06
CA ALA A 49 12.02 -0.29 2.34
C ALA A 49 11.14 0.58 3.25
N GLN A 50 11.38 1.90 3.31
CA GLN A 50 10.53 2.84 4.04
C GLN A 50 9.11 2.91 3.47
N ILE A 51 8.97 2.87 2.14
CA ILE A 51 7.67 2.85 1.47
C ILE A 51 6.90 1.58 1.82
N VAL A 52 7.53 0.41 1.70
CA VAL A 52 6.93 -0.88 2.05
C VAL A 52 6.47 -0.88 3.52
N GLN A 53 7.32 -0.42 4.44
CA GLN A 53 6.97 -0.30 5.85
C GLN A 53 5.71 0.57 6.06
N ARG A 54 5.61 1.71 5.38
CA ARG A 54 4.43 2.59 5.48
C ARG A 54 3.18 1.94 4.92
N ILE A 55 3.31 1.17 3.84
CA ILE A 55 2.20 0.41 3.24
C ILE A 55 1.70 -0.64 4.23
N ASP A 56 2.60 -1.36 4.91
CA ASP A 56 2.25 -2.30 5.99
C ASP A 56 1.54 -1.60 7.17
N GLU A 57 2.00 -0.41 7.58
CA GLU A 57 1.32 0.37 8.62
C GLU A 57 -0.10 0.77 8.21
N ILE A 58 -0.28 1.21 6.96
CA ILE A 58 -1.59 1.59 6.40
C ILE A 58 -2.53 0.38 6.39
N LEU A 59 -2.04 -0.77 5.96
CA LEU A 59 -2.75 -2.05 5.96
C LEU A 59 -3.19 -2.44 7.37
N ALA A 60 -2.27 -2.42 8.33
CA ALA A 60 -2.56 -2.72 9.74
C ALA A 60 -3.58 -1.76 10.35
N ALA A 61 -3.51 -0.46 10.04
CA ALA A 61 -4.44 0.55 10.53
C ALA A 61 -5.86 0.38 9.98
N ASN A 62 -6.02 -0.25 8.81
CA ASN A 62 -7.32 -0.54 8.19
C ASN A 62 -7.82 -1.96 8.47
N GLU A 63 -7.21 -2.67 9.44
CA GLU A 63 -7.48 -4.08 9.74
C GLU A 63 -7.32 -5.00 8.52
N LEU A 64 -6.58 -4.53 7.53
CA LEU A 64 -6.25 -5.21 6.30
C LEU A 64 -4.84 -5.75 6.46
N ARG A 65 -4.64 -6.80 7.25
CA ARG A 65 -3.33 -7.47 7.22
C ARG A 65 -3.27 -8.28 5.92
N PRO A 66 -2.10 -8.31 5.22
CA PRO A 66 -1.90 -9.38 4.26
C PRO A 66 -2.17 -10.66 5.03
N ALA A 67 -3.10 -11.49 4.55
CA ALA A 67 -3.45 -12.72 5.24
C ALA A 67 -2.13 -13.45 5.49
N ASP A 68 -1.78 -13.63 6.77
CA ASP A 68 -0.57 -14.33 7.20
C ASP A 68 -0.40 -15.58 6.32
N PRO A 69 0.69 -15.73 5.54
CA PRO A 69 0.98 -16.95 4.81
C PRO A 69 1.50 -18.02 5.79
N GLY A 70 0.69 -18.34 6.79
CA GLY A 70 1.00 -19.22 7.90
C GLY A 70 -0.25 -19.85 8.49
N ALA A 71 -0.96 -20.64 7.67
CA ALA A 71 -1.97 -21.61 8.10
C ALA A 71 -1.68 -22.97 7.47
#